data_AF-A0A942CYE5-F1
#
_entry.id   AF-A0A942CYE5-F1
#
_cell.length_a   1.000
_cell.length_b   1.000
_cell.length_c   1.000
_cell.angle_alpha   90.00
_cell.angle_beta   90.00
_cell.angle_gamma   90.00
#
_symmetry.space_group_name_H-M   'P 1'
#
loop_
_entity.id
_entity.type
_entity.pdbx_description
1 polymer ?
#
loop_
_entity_poly.entity_id
_entity_poly.type
_entity_poly.pdbx_seq_one_letter_code
_entity_poly.pdbx_strand_id
1 'polypeptide(L)' 'MNSFEIEKRERVSRSEAATRLRRIANLLSGEDEEIEFERGEAKFKLSVPDELEMKVEIELDDEESELEIEFKW' A
#
# COMPACT_ATOMS: atom_id res chain seq x y z
N MET A 1 7.81 -10.78 -20.11
CA MET A 1 7.72 -9.68 -19.14
C MET A 1 7.95 -10.29 -17.77
N ASN A 2 8.96 -9.85 -17.02
CA ASN A 2 9.14 -10.30 -15.64
C ASN A 2 8.32 -9.37 -14.74
N SER A 3 7.44 -9.95 -13.92
CA SER A 3 6.87 -9.23 -12.78
C SER A 3 7.99 -8.97 -11.76
N PHE A 4 7.95 -7.82 -11.12
CA PHE A 4 8.82 -7.46 -10.02
C PHE A 4 7.94 -7.30 -8.78
N GLU A 5 8.25 -8.05 -7.74
CA GLU A 5 7.45 -8.10 -6.51
C GLU A 5 8.33 -7.76 -5.31
N ILE A 6 7.81 -6.91 -4.42
CA ILE A 6 8.43 -6.59 -3.14
C ILE A 6 7.41 -6.84 -2.04
N GLU A 7 7.65 -7.85 -1.22
CA GLU A 7 6.87 -8.10 -0.01
C GLU A 7 7.64 -7.65 1.25
N LYS A 8 6.92 -7.17 2.25
CA LYS A 8 7.45 -6.95 3.61
C LYS A 8 6.34 -7.18 4.65
N ARG A 9 6.56 -8.13 5.55
CA ARG A 9 5.64 -8.42 6.68
C ARG A 9 6.31 -8.02 8.00
N GLU A 10 5.63 -7.19 8.79
CA GLU A 10 6.10 -6.73 10.09
C GLU A 10 4.93 -6.67 11.07
N ARG A 11 5.17 -7.05 12.33
CA ARG A 11 4.21 -6.76 13.41
C ARG A 11 4.37 -5.30 13.82
N VAL A 12 3.28 -4.55 13.74
CA VAL A 12 3.22 -3.13 14.10
C VAL A 12 2.07 -2.88 15.06
N SER A 13 2.15 -1.83 15.85
CA SER A 13 1.02 -1.36 16.65
C SER A 13 -0.08 -0.75 15.76
N ARG A 14 -1.31 -0.69 16.28
CA ARG A 14 -2.45 -0.06 15.60
C ARG A 14 -2.17 1.41 15.19
N SER A 15 -1.47 2.15 16.03
CA SER A 15 -1.09 3.55 15.76
C SER A 15 -0.05 3.69 14.65
N GLU A 16 0.90 2.75 14.56
CA GLU A 16 1.88 2.71 13.47
C GLU A 16 1.20 2.35 12.15
N ALA A 17 0.30 1.36 12.15
CA ALA A 17 -0.51 1.01 10.99
C ALA A 17 -1.31 2.21 10.48
N ALA A 18 -2.03 2.92 11.35
CA ALA A 18 -2.77 4.13 10.99
C ALA A 18 -1.88 5.24 10.41
N THR A 19 -0.65 5.38 10.93
CA THR A 19 0.32 6.34 10.40
C THR A 19 0.82 5.96 9.00
N ARG A 20 1.08 4.67 8.75
CA ARG A 20 1.45 4.16 7.43
C ARG A 20 0.32 4.35 6.42
N LEU A 21 -0.93 4.01 6.79
CA LEU A 21 -2.11 4.21 5.94
C LEU A 21 -2.32 5.67 5.58
N ARG A 22 -2.16 6.60 6.54
CA ARG A 22 -2.26 8.04 6.26
C ARG A 22 -1.19 8.51 5.27
N ARG A 23 0.02 7.95 5.32
CA ARG A 23 1.07 8.26 4.34
C ARG A 23 0.65 7.81 2.94
N ILE A 24 0.09 6.60 2.81
CA ILE A 24 -0.45 6.10 1.54
C ILE A 24 -1.58 7.02 1.05
N ALA A 25 -2.53 7.38 1.93
CA ALA A 25 -3.64 8.27 1.57
C ALA A 25 -3.14 9.63 1.05
N ASN A 26 -2.15 10.24 1.71
CA ASN A 26 -1.56 11.49 1.27
C ASN A 26 -0.86 11.38 -0.10
N LEU A 27 -0.22 10.23 -0.38
CA LEU A 27 0.41 9.96 -1.67
C LEU A 27 -0.64 9.84 -2.78
N LEU A 28 -1.73 9.13 -2.53
CA LEU A 28 -2.83 8.97 -3.49
C LEU A 28 -3.62 10.26 -3.73
N SER A 29 -3.62 11.20 -2.78
CA SER A 29 -4.33 12.48 -2.90
C SER A 29 -3.49 13.62 -3.47
N GLY A 30 -2.20 13.40 -3.75
CA GLY A 30 -1.30 14.42 -4.26
C GLY A 30 -1.63 14.80 -5.71
N GLU A 31 -1.16 15.97 -6.15
CA GLU A 31 -1.24 16.39 -7.56
C GLU A 31 -0.14 15.71 -8.42
N ASP A 32 0.87 15.11 -7.78
CA ASP A 32 1.98 14.45 -8.45
C ASP A 32 1.65 12.96 -8.72
N GLU A 33 1.62 12.58 -9.99
CA GLU A 33 1.37 11.20 -10.45
C GLU A 33 2.51 10.23 -10.09
N GLU A 34 3.66 10.68 -9.57
CA GLU A 34 4.81 9.84 -9.26
C GLU A 34 5.00 9.61 -7.75
N ILE A 35 4.80 8.36 -7.30
CA ILE A 35 5.14 7.94 -5.94
C ILE A 35 6.59 7.43 -5.90
N GLU A 36 7.44 8.08 -5.11
CA GLU A 36 8.79 7.60 -4.81
C GLU A 36 8.80 6.70 -3.57
N PHE A 37 9.19 5.44 -3.74
CA PHE A 37 9.49 4.51 -2.65
C PHE A 37 11.00 4.31 -2.53
N GLU A 38 11.58 4.62 -1.37
CA GLU A 38 12.97 4.29 -1.05
C GLU A 38 13.02 3.07 -0.11
N ARG A 39 13.74 2.02 -0.52
CA ARG A 39 14.06 0.85 0.32
C ARG A 39 15.54 0.47 0.14
N GLY A 40 16.37 0.83 1.11
CA GLY A 40 17.82 0.63 1.01
C GLY A 40 18.41 1.49 -0.11
N GLU A 41 19.13 0.87 -1.05
CA GLU A 41 19.67 1.56 -2.24
C GLU A 41 18.66 1.64 -3.40
N ALA A 42 17.51 0.98 -3.28
CA ALA A 42 16.51 0.95 -4.34
C ALA A 42 15.51 2.11 -4.19
N LYS A 43 15.42 2.94 -5.23
CA LYS A 43 14.37 3.93 -5.41
C LYS A 43 13.42 3.47 -6.50
N PHE A 44 12.13 3.39 -6.19
CA PHE A 44 11.08 3.09 -7.16
C PHE A 44 10.28 4.35 -7.41
N LYS A 45 10.00 4.62 -8.69
CA LYS A 45 9.00 5.59 -9.12
C LYS A 45 7.82 4.82 -9.68
N LEU A 46 6.63 5.01 -9.10
CA LEU A 46 5.39 4.45 -9.59
C LEU A 46 4.50 5.58 -10.07
N SER A 47 4.11 5.53 -11.35
CA SER A 47 3.07 6.40 -11.88
C SER A 47 1.71 5.85 -11.46
N VAL A 48 0.90 6.66 -10.77
CA VAL A 48 -0.45 6.33 -10.30
C VAL A 48 -1.46 7.19 -11.07
N PRO A 49 -2.42 6.60 -11.79
CA PRO A 49 -3.40 7.35 -12.56
C PRO A 49 -4.50 7.95 -11.67
N ASP A 50 -5.30 8.88 -12.23
CA ASP A 50 -6.45 9.52 -11.57
C ASP A 50 -7.55 8.53 -11.17
N GLU A 51 -7.68 7.39 -11.87
CA GLU A 51 -8.68 6.36 -11.62
C GLU A 51 -8.02 5.01 -11.31
N LEU A 52 -8.45 4.38 -10.22
CA LEU A 52 -7.89 3.13 -9.69
C LEU A 52 -9.03 2.14 -9.41
N GLU A 53 -8.77 0.84 -9.56
CA GLU A 53 -9.60 -0.17 -8.93
C GLU A 53 -9.15 -0.33 -7.47
N MET A 54 -10.08 -0.16 -6.53
CA MET A 54 -9.84 -0.37 -5.10
C MET A 54 -10.68 -1.53 -4.58
N LYS A 55 -10.03 -2.51 -3.95
CA LYS A 55 -10.67 -3.61 -3.24
C LYS A 55 -10.41 -3.45 -1.73
N VAL A 56 -11.46 -3.62 -0.94
CA VAL A 56 -11.38 -3.75 0.52
C VAL A 56 -12.03 -5.06 0.91
N GLU A 57 -11.28 -5.90 1.61
CA GLU A 57 -11.74 -7.21 2.07
C GLU A 57 -11.53 -7.32 3.57
N ILE A 58 -12.52 -7.90 4.24
CA ILE A 58 -12.50 -8.16 5.68
C ILE A 58 -12.84 -9.62 5.85
N GLU A 59 -11.89 -10.38 6.37
CA GLU A 59 -12.08 -11.79 6.73
C GLU A 59 -12.06 -11.93 8.25
N LEU A 60 -13.06 -12.63 8.77
CA LEU A 60 -13.20 -12.90 10.20
C LEU A 60 -13.39 -14.40 10.37
N ASP A 61 -12.46 -15.04 11.05
CA ASP A 61 -12.59 -16.43 11.48
C ASP A 61 -12.34 -16.56 12.99
N ASP A 62 -12.39 -17.79 13.51
CA ASP A 62 -12.28 -18.06 14.95
C ASP A 62 -10.85 -17.82 15.51
N GLU A 63 -9.84 -17.77 14.65
CA GLU A 63 -8.42 -17.70 15.01
C GLU A 63 -7.77 -16.36 14.59
N GLU A 64 -8.26 -15.73 13.52
CA GLU A 64 -7.68 -14.54 12.90
C GLU A 64 -8.74 -13.53 12.42
N SER A 65 -8.32 -12.27 12.35
CA SER A 65 -9.09 -11.19 11.73
C SER A 65 -8.16 -10.47 10.77
N GLU A 66 -8.55 -10.41 9.51
CA GLU A 66 -7.75 -9.83 8.44
C GLU A 66 -8.51 -8.68 7.76
N LEU A 67 -7.76 -7.61 7.45
CA LEU A 67 -8.23 -6.47 6.67
C LEU A 67 -7.21 -6.23 5.57
N GLU A 68 -7.64 -6.42 4.33
CA GLU A 68 -6.84 -6.14 3.15
C GLU A 68 -7.35 -4.89 2.42
N ILE A 69 -6.41 -4.08 1.94
CA ILE A 69 -6.66 -2.93 1.07
C ILE A 69 -5.74 -3.07 -0.14
N GLU A 70 -6.34 -3.26 -1.31
CA GLU A 70 -5.63 -3.47 -2.57
C GLU A 70 -6.01 -2.39 -3.59
N PHE A 71 -5.03 -1.91 -4.35
CA PHE A 71 -5.20 -0.97 -5.45
C PHE A 71 -4.59 -1.56 -6.73
N LYS A 72 -5.29 -1.45 -7.86
CA LYS A 72 -4.86 -1.94 -9.17
C LYS A 72 -5.01 -0.89 -10.25
N TRP A 73 -4.02 -0.81 -11.13
CA TRP A 73 -3.97 0.00 -12.35
C TRP A 73 -2.96 -0.56 -13.36
#